data_AF-A0A8B7TYP8-F1
#
_entry.id   AF-A0A8B7TYP8-F1
#
_cell.length_a   1.000
_cell.length_b   1.000
_cell.length_c   1.000
_cell.angle_alpha   90.00
_cell.angle_beta   90.00
_cell.angle_gamma   90.00
#
_symmetry.space_group_name_H-M   'P 1'
#
loop_
_entity.id
_entity.type
_entity.pdbx_description
1 polymer ?
#
loop_
_entity_poly.entity_id
_entity_poly.type
_entity_poly.pdbx_seq_one_letter_code
_entity_poly.pdbx_strand_id
1 'polypeptide(L)'
;MAVSLKPCKDTKNLLYSSEHCCCLFPERCKCKPIRATQKTYFRNNYNYVIRAKVKEVKTKCHDVTAVVEVKEILKSSLVNIPKDTVNLYTSSGCLCPPLNVNEEYIIMGYEDEERSRLLLVEGSIAEKWKDRLGKKVKVSLYSMFKVISSTENMSKNQPSVK
;
A
#
# COMPACT_ATOMS: atom_id res chain seq x y z
N MET A 1 23.62 -10.41 -36.14
CA MET A 1 22.17 -10.41 -35.85
C MET A 1 21.83 -9.04 -35.28
N ALA A 2 21.14 -8.20 -36.05
CA ALA A 2 20.76 -6.86 -35.60
C ALA A 2 19.53 -6.97 -34.69
N VAL A 3 19.67 -6.55 -33.43
CA VAL A 3 18.53 -6.44 -32.52
C VAL A 3 17.81 -5.14 -32.87
N SER A 4 16.69 -5.26 -33.59
CA SER A 4 15.79 -4.14 -33.86
C SER A 4 15.26 -3.56 -32.54
N LEU A 5 15.83 -2.45 -32.10
CA LEU A 5 15.29 -1.64 -31.02
C LEU A 5 14.12 -0.82 -31.57
N LYS A 6 12.89 -1.14 -31.14
CA LYS A 6 11.71 -0.32 -31.44
C LYS A 6 11.74 0.94 -30.56
N PRO A 7 11.51 2.13 -31.13
CA PRO A 7 11.45 3.37 -30.37
C PRO A 7 10.18 3.44 -29.50
N CYS A 8 10.33 3.93 -28.26
CA CYS A 8 9.23 4.29 -27.39
C CYS A 8 8.55 5.54 -28.00
N LYS A 9 7.37 5.39 -28.59
CA LYS A 9 6.54 6.52 -29.01
C LYS A 9 5.85 7.07 -27.78
N ASP A 10 6.17 8.31 -27.39
CA ASP A 10 5.16 9.38 -27.37
C ASP A 10 5.82 10.76 -27.18
N THR A 11 5.73 11.50 -28.28
CA THR A 11 5.69 12.96 -28.48
C THR A 11 6.33 13.93 -27.48
N LYS A 12 7.39 14.57 -28.01
CA LYS A 12 7.77 15.99 -27.86
C LYS A 12 8.34 16.43 -26.51
N ASN A 13 9.63 16.17 -26.30
CA ASN A 13 10.65 17.23 -26.30
C ASN A 13 12.04 16.61 -26.18
N LEU A 14 12.88 16.93 -27.15
CA LEU A 14 14.31 16.66 -27.14
C LEU A 14 14.95 17.54 -26.07
N LEU A 15 15.55 16.93 -25.04
CA LEU A 15 16.80 17.40 -24.43
C LEU A 15 17.45 16.20 -23.72
N TYR A 16 18.57 15.81 -24.31
CA TYR A 16 19.52 14.80 -23.88
C TYR A 16 20.12 15.17 -22.51
N SER A 17 19.92 14.34 -21.48
CA SER A 17 20.74 14.34 -20.26
C SER A 17 20.73 12.95 -19.61
N SER A 18 21.85 12.61 -18.98
CA SER A 18 22.47 11.29 -18.89
C SER A 18 22.02 10.42 -17.70
N GLU A 19 20.73 10.07 -17.56
CA GLU A 19 20.28 8.98 -16.65
C GLU A 19 19.02 8.29 -17.22
N HIS A 20 19.20 7.53 -18.30
CA HIS A 20 18.14 6.84 -19.04
C HIS A 20 17.45 5.75 -18.19
N CYS A 21 16.40 6.12 -17.47
CA CYS A 21 15.49 5.13 -16.92
C CYS A 21 14.53 4.65 -18.00
N CYS A 22 14.94 3.60 -18.73
CA CYS A 22 14.11 2.97 -19.76
C CYS A 22 12.79 2.50 -19.17
N CYS A 23 11.71 3.03 -19.72
CA CYS A 23 10.31 2.70 -19.48
C CYS A 23 10.11 1.20 -19.22
N LEU A 24 10.00 0.80 -17.94
CA LEU A 24 9.36 -0.46 -17.61
C LEU A 24 7.89 -0.30 -17.94
N PHE A 25 7.46 -0.96 -19.01
CA PHE A 25 6.07 -1.05 -19.38
C PHE A 25 5.25 -1.52 -18.15
N PRO A 26 4.24 -0.76 -17.69
CA PRO A 26 3.32 -1.22 -16.64
C PRO A 26 2.54 -2.49 -17.05
N GLU A 27 2.60 -2.88 -18.32
CA GLU A 27 2.02 -4.10 -18.92
C GLU A 27 2.53 -5.44 -18.33
N ARG A 28 3.58 -5.45 -17.49
CA ARG A 28 4.14 -6.70 -16.92
C ARG A 28 4.03 -6.84 -15.40
N CYS A 29 3.44 -5.88 -14.69
CA CYS A 29 3.24 -6.03 -13.24
C CYS A 29 2.14 -7.06 -12.95
N LYS A 30 2.53 -8.31 -12.70
CA LYS A 30 1.62 -9.38 -12.27
C LYS A 30 1.67 -9.53 -10.75
N CYS A 31 0.96 -8.67 -10.03
CA CYS A 31 0.81 -8.84 -8.58
C CYS A 31 -0.07 -10.07 -8.31
N LYS A 32 0.39 -10.99 -7.46
CA LYS A 32 -0.46 -12.10 -7.02
C LYS A 32 -1.55 -11.54 -6.09
N PRO A 33 -2.85 -11.66 -6.45
CA PRO A 33 -3.91 -11.16 -5.59
C PRO A 33 -3.96 -12.01 -4.32
N ILE A 34 -3.81 -11.36 -3.16
CA ILE A 34 -3.93 -12.00 -1.86
C ILE A 34 -5.35 -11.79 -1.36
N ARG A 35 -6.05 -12.88 -1.04
CA ARG A 35 -7.38 -12.79 -0.46
C ARG A 35 -7.28 -12.28 0.98
N ALA A 36 -7.97 -11.18 1.23
CA ALA A 36 -8.19 -10.64 2.55
C ALA A 36 -9.10 -11.62 3.33
N THR A 37 -8.49 -12.47 4.16
CA THR A 37 -9.20 -13.41 5.05
C THR A 37 -8.62 -13.31 6.46
N GLN A 38 -9.39 -13.73 7.46
CA GLN A 38 -8.93 -13.77 8.85
C GLN A 38 -7.64 -14.56 9.02
N LYS A 39 -7.53 -15.71 8.34
CA LYS A 39 -6.33 -16.56 8.37
C LYS A 39 -5.11 -15.84 7.78
N THR A 40 -5.30 -15.13 6.67
CA THR A 40 -4.22 -14.35 6.05
C THR A 40 -3.73 -13.26 6.99
N TYR A 41 -4.64 -12.58 7.70
CA TYR A 41 -4.28 -11.52 8.63
C TYR A 41 -3.37 -12.02 9.76
N PHE A 42 -3.79 -13.07 10.47
CA PHE A 42 -3.00 -13.63 11.56
C PHE A 42 -1.69 -14.25 11.10
N ARG A 43 -1.68 -14.86 9.91
CA ARG A 43 -0.48 -15.49 9.37
C ARG A 43 0.58 -14.49 8.91
N ASN A 44 0.16 -13.36 8.34
CA ASN A 44 1.07 -12.41 7.69
C ASN A 44 1.59 -11.32 8.62
N ASN A 45 1.06 -11.21 9.83
CA ASN A 45 1.51 -10.30 10.91
C ASN A 45 1.79 -8.86 10.42
N TYR A 46 0.79 -8.21 9.83
CA TYR A 46 0.93 -6.84 9.35
C TYR A 46 1.24 -5.84 10.46
N ASN A 47 2.18 -4.94 10.21
CA ASN A 47 2.59 -3.90 11.16
C ASN A 47 1.55 -2.77 11.25
N TYR A 48 0.92 -2.42 10.13
CA TYR A 48 -0.09 -1.37 10.08
C TYR A 48 -1.34 -1.80 9.32
N VAL A 49 -2.47 -1.20 9.72
CA VAL A 49 -3.76 -1.30 9.03
C VAL A 49 -4.40 0.09 9.04
N ILE A 50 -4.62 0.66 7.86
CA ILE A 50 -5.17 2.01 7.69
C ILE A 50 -6.31 2.02 6.68
N ARG A 51 -7.30 2.90 6.91
CA ARG A 51 -8.22 3.36 5.86
C ARG A 51 -7.63 4.62 5.26
N ALA A 52 -7.37 4.61 3.95
CA ALA A 52 -6.78 5.76 3.28
C ALA A 52 -7.37 5.96 1.87
N LYS A 53 -7.39 7.21 1.42
CA LYS A 53 -7.74 7.60 0.05
C LYS A 53 -6.49 7.83 -0.77
N VAL A 54 -6.39 7.22 -1.95
CA VAL A 54 -5.25 7.42 -2.83
C VAL A 54 -5.33 8.80 -3.47
N LYS A 55 -4.31 9.63 -3.26
CA LYS A 55 -4.22 10.98 -3.84
C LYS A 55 -3.52 10.96 -5.19
N GLU A 56 -2.40 10.26 -5.25
CA GLU A 56 -1.56 10.17 -6.45
C GLU A 56 -0.63 8.96 -6.35
N VAL A 57 -0.15 8.49 -7.49
CA VAL A 57 0.92 7.50 -7.59
C VAL A 57 2.07 8.15 -8.32
N LYS A 58 3.21 8.28 -7.64
CA LYS A 58 4.44 8.84 -8.16
C LYS A 58 5.35 7.71 -8.62
N THR A 59 5.80 7.77 -9.86
CA THR A 59 6.80 6.85 -10.40
C THR A 59 8.03 7.65 -10.77
N LYS A 60 9.12 7.43 -10.03
CA LYS A 60 10.43 8.02 -10.30
C LYS A 60 11.40 6.91 -10.64
N CYS A 61 11.61 6.68 -11.93
CA CYS A 61 12.50 5.63 -12.42
C CYS A 61 12.15 4.24 -11.89
N HIS A 62 12.87 3.74 -10.88
CA HIS A 62 12.62 2.45 -10.22
C HIS A 62 11.80 2.56 -8.93
N ASP A 63 11.64 3.77 -8.39
CA ASP A 63 10.90 4.02 -7.17
C ASP A 63 9.46 4.39 -7.50
N VAL A 64 8.54 3.48 -7.17
CA VAL A 64 7.11 3.79 -7.18
C VAL A 64 6.69 4.14 -5.74
N THR A 65 5.83 5.14 -5.60
CA THR A 65 5.33 5.58 -4.30
C THR A 65 3.87 5.97 -4.44
N ALA A 66 3.00 5.42 -3.60
CA ALA A 66 1.62 5.87 -3.52
C ALA A 66 1.48 6.90 -2.41
N VAL A 67 0.94 8.07 -2.76
CA VAL A 67 0.60 9.11 -1.79
C VAL A 67 -0.85 8.93 -1.41
N VAL A 68 -1.11 8.75 -0.13
CA VAL A 68 -2.44 8.46 0.39
C VAL A 68 -2.78 9.40 1.54
N GLU A 69 -4.05 9.77 1.65
CA GLU A 69 -4.60 10.52 2.76
C GLU A 69 -5.24 9.56 3.76
N VAL A 70 -4.69 9.48 4.96
CA VAL A 70 -5.14 8.58 6.03
C VAL A 70 -6.43 9.12 6.65
N LYS A 71 -7.50 8.31 6.59
CA LYS A 71 -8.81 8.61 7.19
C LYS A 71 -8.96 7.96 8.57
N GLU A 72 -8.49 6.73 8.73
CA GLU A 72 -8.57 5.99 9.98
C GLU A 72 -7.35 5.08 10.14
N ILE A 73 -6.88 4.92 11.37
CA ILE A 73 -5.80 4.00 11.74
C ILE A 73 -6.43 2.92 12.59
N LEU A 74 -6.41 1.68 12.10
CA LEU A 74 -6.97 0.51 12.80
C LEU A 74 -5.88 -0.21 13.60
N LYS A 75 -4.66 -0.25 13.07
CA LYS A 75 -3.46 -0.78 13.71
C LYS A 75 -2.25 0.04 13.29
N SER A 76 -1.42 0.37 14.26
CA SER A 76 -0.07 0.91 14.09
C SER A 76 0.86 0.15 15.02
N SER A 77 2.12 0.03 14.62
CA SER A 77 3.14 -0.66 15.40
C SER A 77 4.19 0.35 15.86
N LEU A 78 5.35 0.43 15.23
CA LEU A 78 6.47 1.25 15.70
C LEU A 78 6.57 2.57 14.94
N VAL A 79 6.16 2.60 13.67
CA VAL A 79 6.15 3.83 12.88
C VAL A 79 4.90 4.65 13.20
N ASN A 80 5.09 5.93 13.55
CA ASN A 80 3.99 6.84 13.81
C ASN A 80 3.29 7.22 12.49
N ILE A 81 2.00 6.95 12.41
CA ILE A 81 1.18 7.24 11.23
C ILE A 81 0.29 8.45 11.54
N PRO A 82 0.53 9.63 10.93
CA PRO A 82 -0.37 10.76 11.09
C PRO A 82 -1.69 10.54 10.35
N LYS A 83 -2.78 11.13 10.86
CA LYS A 83 -4.09 11.18 10.17
C LYS A 83 -4.12 12.27 9.10
N ASP A 84 -3.16 12.22 8.19
CA ASP A 84 -3.00 13.16 7.08
C ASP A 84 -2.36 12.41 5.89
N THR A 85 -1.61 13.10 5.05
CA THR A 85 -0.99 12.57 3.85
C THR A 85 0.30 11.83 4.20
N VAL A 86 0.39 10.58 3.77
CA VAL A 86 1.56 9.72 3.96
C VAL A 86 1.97 9.07 2.64
N ASN A 87 3.25 8.69 2.56
CA ASN A 87 3.80 7.99 1.41
C ASN A 87 3.91 6.50 1.73
N LEU A 88 3.37 5.68 0.84
CA LEU A 88 3.56 4.24 0.82
C LEU A 88 4.65 3.90 -0.20
N TYR A 89 5.77 3.36 0.28
CA TYR A 89 6.93 3.03 -0.54
C TYR A 89 6.84 1.58 -0.99
N THR A 90 7.15 1.30 -2.26
CA THR A 90 7.36 -0.08 -2.73
C THR A 90 8.85 -0.33 -2.90
N SER A 91 9.29 -1.54 -2.60
CA SER A 91 10.65 -2.02 -2.88
C SER A 91 10.81 -2.57 -4.30
N SER A 92 9.75 -2.54 -5.10
CA SER A 92 9.72 -3.00 -6.48
C SER A 92 9.31 -1.87 -7.41
N GLY A 93 9.69 -1.95 -8.69
CA GLY A 93 9.22 -1.00 -9.72
C GLY A 93 7.71 -1.09 -10.04
N CYS A 94 6.93 -1.80 -9.23
CA CYS A 94 5.50 -2.00 -9.38
C CYS A 94 4.75 -1.59 -8.10
N LEU A 95 3.55 -1.06 -8.28
CA LEU A 95 2.62 -0.85 -7.17
C LEU A 95 1.81 -2.13 -6.95
N CYS A 96 2.25 -2.96 -5.98
CA CYS A 96 1.58 -4.18 -5.60
C CYS A 96 1.19 -4.13 -4.12
N PRO A 97 -0.10 -4.23 -3.76
CA PRO A 97 -1.28 -4.37 -4.62
C PRO A 97 -1.61 -3.12 -5.46
N PRO A 98 -2.33 -3.28 -6.59
CA PRO A 98 -2.71 -2.15 -7.44
C PRO A 98 -3.68 -1.22 -6.71
N LEU A 99 -3.43 0.09 -6.83
CA LEU A 99 -4.24 1.15 -6.25
C LEU A 99 -4.67 2.13 -7.34
N ASN A 100 -5.93 2.52 -7.30
CA ASN A 100 -6.46 3.54 -8.20
C ASN A 100 -6.54 4.88 -7.47
N VAL A 101 -6.15 5.95 -8.17
CA VAL A 101 -6.25 7.32 -7.66
C VAL A 101 -7.72 7.67 -7.40
N ASN A 102 -7.97 8.45 -6.36
CA ASN A 102 -9.29 8.86 -5.86
C ASN A 102 -10.16 7.74 -5.28
N GLU A 103 -9.66 6.51 -5.20
CA GLU A 103 -10.35 5.42 -4.52
C GLU A 103 -9.88 5.29 -3.07
N GLU A 104 -10.79 4.84 -2.21
CA GLU A 104 -10.51 4.56 -0.81
C GLU A 104 -10.26 3.06 -0.61
N TYR A 105 -9.34 2.73 0.29
CA TYR A 105 -8.95 1.36 0.59
C TYR A 105 -8.74 1.14 2.08
N ILE A 106 -8.95 -0.09 2.52
CA ILE A 106 -8.28 -0.63 3.70
C ILE A 106 -6.96 -1.24 3.24
N ILE A 107 -5.87 -0.68 3.72
CA ILE A 107 -4.50 -1.07 3.36
C ILE A 107 -3.85 -1.70 4.59
N MET A 108 -3.31 -2.89 4.40
CA MET A 108 -2.54 -3.64 5.38
C MET A 108 -1.16 -3.91 4.80
N GLY A 109 -0.11 -3.59 5.56
CA GLY A 109 1.25 -3.69 5.08
C GLY A 109 2.27 -3.77 6.20
N TYR A 110 3.52 -3.54 5.80
CA TYR A 110 4.70 -3.67 6.64
C TYR A 110 5.36 -2.31 6.86
N GLU A 111 6.15 -2.18 7.90
CA GLU A 111 6.91 -0.95 8.16
C GLU A 111 8.41 -1.22 8.06
N ASP A 112 9.15 -0.23 7.59
CA ASP A 112 10.61 -0.16 7.70
C ASP A 112 10.90 0.73 8.91
N GLU A 113 11.26 0.11 10.03
CA GLU A 113 11.53 0.79 11.30
C GLU A 113 12.73 1.74 11.18
N GLU A 114 13.80 1.30 10.51
CA GLU A 114 15.04 2.06 10.37
C GLU A 114 14.81 3.38 9.64
N ARG A 115 13.98 3.35 8.60
CA ARG A 115 13.68 4.54 7.79
C ARG A 115 12.39 5.25 8.20
N SER A 116 11.65 4.69 9.17
CA SER A 116 10.31 5.13 9.53
C SER A 116 9.37 5.25 8.32
N ARG A 117 9.33 4.21 7.48
CA ARG A 117 8.55 4.19 6.23
C ARG A 117 7.46 3.13 6.26
N LEU A 118 6.31 3.45 5.66
CA LEU A 118 5.26 2.47 5.39
C LEU A 118 5.52 1.81 4.03
N LEU A 119 5.49 0.48 4.00
CA LEU A 119 5.80 -0.32 2.83
C LEU A 119 4.54 -0.93 2.20
N LEU A 120 4.41 -0.77 0.89
CA LEU A 120 3.41 -1.42 0.04
C LEU A 120 4.13 -2.37 -0.92
N VAL A 121 4.33 -3.60 -0.46
CA VAL A 121 5.10 -4.65 -1.15
C VAL A 121 4.23 -5.87 -1.47
N GLU A 122 4.75 -6.79 -2.28
CA GLU A 122 4.13 -8.10 -2.47
C GLU A 122 3.96 -8.81 -1.12
N GLY A 123 2.72 -9.22 -0.79
CA GLY A 123 2.35 -9.63 0.57
C GLY A 123 1.36 -8.69 1.24
N SER A 124 1.40 -7.40 0.89
CA SER A 124 0.46 -6.39 1.35
C SER A 124 -0.92 -6.59 0.74
N ILE A 125 -1.94 -6.10 1.42
CA ILE A 125 -3.33 -6.20 0.98
C ILE A 125 -3.93 -4.80 0.92
N ALA A 126 -4.59 -4.48 -0.20
CA ALA A 126 -5.41 -3.30 -0.35
C ALA A 126 -6.78 -3.74 -0.81
N GLU A 127 -7.78 -3.55 0.03
CA GLU A 127 -9.17 -3.87 -0.30
C GLU A 127 -9.95 -2.58 -0.50
N LYS A 128 -10.59 -2.43 -1.66
CA LYS A 128 -11.36 -1.23 -1.99
C LYS A 128 -12.49 -1.02 -1.00
N TRP A 129 -12.50 0.14 -0.36
CA TRP A 129 -13.56 0.57 0.53
C TRP A 129 -14.83 0.84 -0.29
N LYS A 130 -15.94 0.25 0.15
CA LYS A 130 -17.25 0.46 -0.46
C LYS A 130 -18.18 1.02 0.61
N ASP A 131 -18.50 2.30 0.50
CA ASP A 131 -19.56 2.91 1.30
C ASP A 131 -20.91 2.40 0.81
N ARG A 132 -21.39 1.28 1.35
CA ARG A 132 -22.81 0.95 1.21
C ARG A 132 -23.58 1.76 2.25
N LEU A 133 -24.15 2.86 1.76
CA LEU A 133 -25.25 3.64 2.32
C LEU A 133 -26.18 2.75 3.17
N GLY A 134 -26.33 3.08 4.46
CA GLY A 134 -27.34 2.52 5.35
C GLY A 134 -26.80 1.68 6.51
N LYS A 135 -26.37 2.35 7.60
CA LYS A 135 -26.21 1.92 9.01
C LYS A 135 -25.75 0.50 9.42
N LYS A 136 -25.49 -0.48 8.54
CA LYS A 136 -25.18 -1.87 8.95
C LYS A 136 -24.25 -2.69 8.06
N VAL A 137 -23.55 -2.10 7.08
CA VAL A 137 -22.52 -2.85 6.33
C VAL A 137 -21.22 -2.04 6.24
N LYS A 138 -20.55 -1.91 7.38
CA LYS A 138 -19.08 -1.79 7.36
C LYS A 138 -18.57 -3.05 6.66
N VAL A 139 -17.66 -2.90 5.68
CA VAL A 139 -17.06 -4.02 4.92
C VAL A 139 -16.76 -5.17 5.90
N SER A 140 -17.18 -6.41 5.60
CA SER A 140 -17.00 -7.56 6.50
C SER A 140 -15.58 -7.62 7.07
N LEU A 141 -14.60 -7.24 6.25
CA LEU A 141 -13.19 -7.10 6.61
C LEU A 141 -12.91 -5.97 7.58
N TYR A 142 -13.49 -4.78 7.45
CA TYR A 142 -13.35 -3.71 8.45
C TYR A 142 -13.91 -4.12 9.81
N SER A 143 -15.10 -4.73 9.85
CA SER A 143 -15.69 -5.19 11.10
C SER A 143 -14.83 -6.30 11.72
N MET A 144 -14.34 -7.23 10.90
CA MET A 144 -13.39 -8.27 11.31
C MET A 144 -12.08 -7.65 11.84
N PHE A 145 -11.46 -6.70 11.14
CA PHE A 145 -10.24 -6.02 11.60
C PHE A 145 -10.46 -5.23 12.87
N LYS A 146 -11.61 -4.59 13.04
CA LYS A 146 -11.92 -3.86 14.27
C LYS A 146 -12.03 -4.81 15.46
N VAL A 147 -12.64 -5.98 15.28
CA VAL A 147 -12.68 -7.04 16.31
C VAL A 147 -11.27 -7.57 16.60
N ILE A 148 -10.48 -7.90 15.56
CA ILE A 148 -9.13 -8.44 15.75
C ILE A 148 -8.19 -7.42 16.40
N SER A 149 -8.19 -6.17 15.94
CA SER A 149 -7.36 -5.09 16.52
C SER A 149 -7.76 -4.79 17.96
N SER A 150 -9.05 -4.95 18.32
CA SER A 150 -9.50 -4.83 19.71
C SER A 150 -8.95 -5.97 20.59
N THR A 151 -8.87 -7.20 20.05
CA THR A 151 -8.25 -8.33 20.77
C THR A 151 -6.73 -8.23 20.87
N GLU A 152 -6.04 -7.72 19.83
CA GLU A 152 -4.58 -7.54 19.84
C GLU A 152 -4.14 -6.43 20.83
N ASN A 153 -4.91 -5.33 20.92
CA ASN A 153 -4.65 -4.27 21.90
C ASN A 153 -4.84 -4.73 23.36
N MET A 154 -5.66 -5.77 23.59
CA MET A 154 -5.81 -6.37 24.92
C MET A 154 -4.59 -7.20 25.35
N SER A 155 -3.81 -7.71 24.39
CA SER A 155 -2.56 -8.46 24.65
C SER A 155 -1.33 -7.56 24.80
N LYS A 156 -1.34 -6.33 24.28
CA LYS A 156 -0.23 -5.36 24.42
C LYS A 156 -0.31 -4.49 25.68
N ASN A 157 -1.46 -4.47 26.35
CA ASN A 157 -1.68 -3.76 27.63
C ASN A 157 -1.44 -4.66 28.86
N GLN A 158 -0.51 -5.61 28.78
CA GLN A 158 0.02 -6.24 29.98
C GLN A 158 1.24 -5.44 30.42
N PRO A 159 1.19 -4.69 31.55
CA PRO A 159 2.35 -3.93 31.99
C PRO A 159 3.51 -4.90 32.19
N SER A 160 4.67 -4.54 31.67
CA SER A 160 5.94 -5.17 32.02
C SER A 160 6.11 -5.04 33.53
N VAL A 161 5.70 -6.08 34.27
CA VAL A 161 5.96 -6.18 35.70
C VAL A 161 7.48 -6.25 35.83
N LYS A 162 8.05 -5.23 36.46
CA LYS A 162 9.44 -5.18 36.94
C LYS A 162 9.74 -6.37 37.85
#